data_AF-A0A256JLE5-F1
#
_entry.id   AF-A0A256JLE5-F1
#
_cell.length_a   1.000
_cell.length_b   1.000
_cell.length_c   1.000
_cell.angle_alpha   90.00
_cell.angle_beta   90.00
_cell.angle_gamma   90.00
#
_symmetry.space_group_name_H-M   'P 1'
#
loop_
_entity.id
_entity.type
_entity.pdbx_description
1 polymer ?
#
loop_
_entity_poly.entity_id
_entity_poly.type
_entity_poly.pdbx_seq_one_letter_code
_entity_poly.pdbx_strand_id
1 'polypeptide(L)' 'MVAGLADEAVETVADLRVRGRAEEIAAELRETHLPALEAAGYIEWDREAGTIEPGPNFEEAAAHVDDLPMPDGEPSDD' A
#
# COMPACT_ATOMS: atom_id res chain seq x y z
N MET A 1 -16.09 -7.99 5.35
CA MET A 1 -14.89 -8.86 5.39
C MET A 1 -13.75 -8.01 4.86
N VAL A 2 -12.77 -7.66 5.70
CA VAL A 2 -11.71 -6.70 5.33
C VAL A 2 -10.63 -7.47 4.56
N ALA A 3 -10.36 -7.08 3.31
CA ALA A 3 -9.50 -7.82 2.39
C ALA A 3 -8.06 -8.02 2.91
N GLY A 4 -7.56 -7.15 3.79
CA GLY A 4 -6.20 -7.26 4.36
C GLY A 4 -5.98 -8.41 5.35
N LEU A 5 -7.04 -9.02 5.91
CA LEU A 5 -6.89 -10.18 6.81
C LEU A 5 -6.68 -11.50 6.04
N ALA A 6 -6.95 -11.52 4.73
CA ALA A 6 -6.89 -12.74 3.93
C ALA A 6 -5.48 -13.03 3.40
N ASP A 7 -4.57 -12.05 3.42
CA ASP A 7 -3.24 -12.14 2.83
C ASP A 7 -2.11 -12.31 3.88
N GLU A 8 -2.45 -12.59 5.15
CA GLU A 8 -1.49 -12.73 6.27
C GLU A 8 -0.53 -11.52 6.50
N ALA A 9 -0.68 -10.42 5.76
CA ALA A 9 0.16 -9.23 5.88
C ALA A 9 -0.13 -8.35 7.12
N VAL A 10 -1.16 -8.68 7.91
CA VAL A 10 -1.55 -7.91 9.09
C VAL A 10 -1.91 -8.85 10.24
N GLU A 11 -1.17 -8.76 11.35
CA GLU A 11 -1.25 -9.69 12.48
C GLU A 11 -2.50 -9.46 13.35
N THR A 12 -2.99 -8.21 13.47
CA THR A 12 -4.23 -7.95 14.22
C THR A 12 -5.14 -6.86 13.64
N VAL A 13 -6.44 -7.03 13.86
CA VAL A 13 -7.51 -6.05 13.53
C VAL A 13 -7.30 -4.70 14.22
N ALA A 14 -6.49 -4.66 15.29
CA ALA A 14 -6.18 -3.45 16.05
C ALA A 14 -5.23 -2.50 15.29
N ASP A 15 -4.35 -3.03 14.42
CA ASP A 15 -3.43 -2.24 13.58
C ASP A 15 -4.17 -1.49 12.45
N LEU A 16 -5.36 -1.97 12.10
CA LEU A 16 -6.31 -1.29 11.21
C LEU A 16 -7.03 -0.14 11.95
N ARG A 17 -6.30 0.67 12.72
CA ARG A 17 -6.84 1.84 13.41
C ARG A 17 -7.45 2.79 12.40
N VAL A 18 -8.76 2.65 12.18
CA VAL A 18 -9.73 3.53 11.49
C VAL A 18 -9.08 4.74 10.78
N ARG A 19 -8.39 4.51 9.65
CA ARG A 19 -7.85 5.60 8.79
C ARG A 19 -8.89 6.16 7.79
N GLY A 20 -10.15 5.77 7.92
CA GLY A 20 -11.21 6.01 6.94
C GLY A 20 -12.00 4.71 6.73
N ARG A 21 -13.25 4.77 6.24
CA ARG A 21 -14.00 3.55 5.90
C ARG A 21 -13.17 2.79 4.87
N ALA A 22 -12.85 1.52 5.10
CA ALA A 22 -11.92 0.75 4.26
C ALA A 22 -12.28 0.81 2.75
N GLU A 23 -13.56 0.92 2.42
CA GLU A 23 -14.05 1.09 1.04
C GLU A 23 -13.68 2.44 0.42
N GLU A 24 -13.62 3.52 1.20
CA GLU A 24 -13.26 4.87 0.75
C GLU A 24 -11.76 4.94 0.43
N ILE A 25 -10.92 4.42 1.32
CA ILE A 25 -9.45 4.31 1.10
C ILE A 25 -9.17 3.44 -0.13
N ALA A 26 -9.90 2.33 -0.26
CA ALA A 26 -9.82 1.43 -1.40
C ALA A 26 -10.23 2.09 -2.73
N ALA A 27 -11.20 3.00 -2.71
CA ALA A 27 -11.62 3.77 -3.87
C ALA A 27 -10.57 4.81 -4.25
N GLU A 28 -10.09 5.63 -3.29
CA GLU A 28 -9.05 6.63 -3.55
C GLU A 28 -7.77 6.01 -4.11
N LEU A 29 -7.33 4.87 -3.54
CA LEU A 29 -6.18 4.11 -4.04
C LEU A 29 -6.34 3.75 -5.52
N ARG A 30 -7.47 3.14 -5.90
CA ARG A 30 -7.69 2.63 -7.26
C ARG A 30 -8.04 3.70 -8.28
N GLU A 31 -8.73 4.76 -7.85
CA GLU A 31 -9.25 5.78 -8.76
C GLU A 31 -8.27 6.94 -8.94
N THR A 32 -7.46 7.25 -7.93
CA THR A 32 -6.55 8.40 -7.95
C THR A 32 -5.09 7.99 -7.97
N HIS A 33 -4.67 7.13 -7.04
CA HIS A 33 -3.25 6.91 -6.80
C HIS A 33 -2.61 5.92 -7.79
N LEU A 34 -3.20 4.74 -7.99
CA LEU A 34 -2.65 3.74 -8.91
C LEU A 34 -2.54 4.28 -10.35
N PRO A 35 -3.55 4.97 -10.92
CA PRO A 35 -3.41 5.58 -12.25
C PRO A 35 -2.29 6.63 -12.32
N ALA A 36 -2.09 7.42 -11.26
CA ALA A 36 -1.04 8.44 -11.24
C ALA A 36 0.37 7.81 -11.21
N LEU A 37 0.56 6.77 -10.41
CA LEU A 37 1.83 6.03 -10.32
C LEU A 37 2.16 5.30 -11.63
N GLU A 38 1.15 4.69 -12.25
CA GLU A 38 1.28 4.03 -13.56
C GLU A 38 1.63 5.05 -14.65
N ALA A 39 0.93 6.19 -14.70
CA ALA A 39 1.21 7.25 -15.66
C ALA A 39 2.62 7.86 -15.49
N ALA A 40 3.15 7.86 -14.27
CA ALA A 40 4.51 8.28 -13.96
C ALA A 40 5.56 7.17 -14.18
N GLY A 41 5.16 5.96 -14.55
CA GLY A 41 6.05 4.83 -14.88
C GLY A 41 6.67 4.15 -13.66
N TYR A 42 6.16 4.39 -12.45
CA TYR A 42 6.66 3.74 -11.24
C TYR A 42 6.13 2.32 -11.06
N ILE A 43 4.95 2.05 -11.60
CA ILE A 43 4.29 0.74 -11.52
C ILE A 43 3.67 0.38 -12.87
N GLU A 44 3.45 -0.92 -13.07
CA GLU A 44 2.50 -1.45 -14.04
C GLU A 44 1.33 -2.06 -13.26
N TRP A 45 0.09 -1.69 -13.59
CA TRP A 45 -1.08 -2.12 -12.82
C TRP A 45 -2.05 -2.97 -13.65
N ASP A 46 -2.21 -4.23 -13.27
CA ASP A 46 -3.27 -5.10 -13.80
C ASP A 46 -4.57 -4.86 -13.02
N ARG A 47 -5.50 -4.14 -13.63
CA ARG A 47 -6.81 -3.82 -13.02
C ARG A 47 -7.74 -5.02 -12.92
N GLU A 48 -7.57 -6.01 -13.79
CA GLU A 48 -8.41 -7.21 -13.83
C GLU A 48 -7.94 -8.23 -12.81
N ALA A 49 -6.62 -8.46 -12.73
CA ALA A 49 -6.02 -9.34 -11.73
C ALA A 49 -5.89 -8.67 -10.35
N GLY A 50 -5.92 -7.33 -10.29
CA GLY A 50 -5.73 -6.56 -9.06
C GLY A 50 -4.29 -6.61 -8.53
N THR A 51 -3.30 -6.80 -9.41
CA THR A 51 -1.88 -6.96 -9.06
C THR A 51 -1.05 -5.81 -9.61
N ILE A 52 0.11 -5.54 -9.00
CA ILE A 52 1.00 -4.43 -9.35
C ILE A 52 2.41 -4.98 -9.51
N GLU A 53 3.08 -4.57 -10.57
CA GLU A 53 4.49 -4.88 -10.85
C GLU A 53 5.34 -3.59 -10.87
N PRO A 54 6.65 -3.66 -10.60
CA PRO A 54 7.55 -2.51 -10.72
C PRO A 54 7.61 -1.98 -12.16
N GLY A 55 7.42 -0.66 -12.31
CA GLY A 55 7.58 0.02 -13.59
C GLY A 55 9.03 0.45 -13.85
N PRO A 56 9.32 1.02 -15.05
CA PRO A 56 10.67 1.42 -15.44
C PRO A 56 11.33 2.48 -14.55
N ASN A 57 10.55 3.29 -13.82
CA ASN A 57 11.06 4.33 -12.91
C ASN A 57 11.12 3.88 -11.44
N PHE A 58 10.80 2.60 -11.15
CA PHE A 58 10.69 2.11 -9.77
C PHE A 58 11.96 2.31 -8.93
N GLU A 59 13.14 2.21 -9.53
CA GLU A 59 14.43 2.33 -8.83
C GLU A 59 14.59 3.66 -8.09
N GLU A 60 14.02 4.75 -8.62
CA GLU A 60 14.06 6.07 -7.96
C GLU A 60 13.32 6.03 -6.62
N ALA A 61 12.11 5.46 -6.58
CA ALA A 61 11.34 5.34 -5.35
C ALA A 61 12.01 4.34 -4.39
N ALA A 62 12.54 3.22 -4.90
CA ALA A 62 13.19 2.20 -4.09
C ALA A 62 14.40 2.73 -3.32
N ALA A 63 15.16 3.65 -3.91
CA ALA A 63 16.33 4.27 -3.28
C ALA A 63 16.01 5.08 -2.02
N HIS A 64 14.75 5.48 -1.83
CA HIS A 64 14.29 6.30 -0.71
C HIS A 64 13.56 5.51 0.38
N VAL A 65 13.35 4.20 0.19
CA VAL A 65 12.59 3.38 1.16
C VAL A 65 13.30 3.33 2.51
N ASP A 66 14.63 3.20 2.51
CA ASP A 66 15.43 3.16 3.73
C ASP A 66 15.44 4.50 4.50
N ASP A 67 15.10 5.61 3.83
CA ASP A 67 15.02 6.94 4.44
C ASP A 67 13.66 7.19 5.11
N LEU A 68 12.67 6.32 4.88
CA LEU A 68 11.35 6.50 5.46
C LEU A 68 11.40 6.33 6.98
N PRO A 69 10.75 7.23 7.74
CA PRO A 69 10.60 7.00 9.16
C PRO A 69 9.91 5.65 9.33
N MET A 70 10.44 4.82 10.24
CA MET A 70 9.75 3.61 10.66
C MET A 70 8.32 4.01 11.00
N PRO A 71 7.29 3.35 10.44
CA PRO A 71 5.93 3.60 10.87
C PRO A 71 5.92 3.43 12.39
N ASP A 72 5.24 4.32 13.12
CA ASP A 72 5.18 4.33 14.58
C ASP A 72 4.73 2.95 15.13
N GLY A 73 5.65 2.00 15.19
CA GLY A 73 5.58 0.75 15.89
C GLY A 73 6.21 1.05 17.22
N GLU A 74 5.37 1.35 18.21
CA GLU A 74 5.82 1.28 19.59
C GLU A 74 6.47 -0.11 19.77
N PRO A 75 7.71 -0.20 20.28
CA PRO A 75 8.27 -1.49 20.60
C PRO A 75 7.34 -2.13 21.64
N SER A 76 6.77 -3.28 21.30
CA SER A 76 6.15 -4.16 22.29
C SER A 76 7.25 -4.59 23.26
N ASP A 77 7.34 -3.92 24.41
CA ASP A 77 8.14 -4.39 25.54
C ASP A 77 7.58 -5.75 25.99
N ASP A 78 8.49 -6.74 26.03
CA ASP A 78 8.32 -8.15 26.41
C ASP A 78 7.84 -8.36 27.86
#